data_AF-A0A7S3BE78-F1
#
_entry.id   AF-A0A7S3BE78-F1
#
_cell.length_a   1.000
_cell.length_b   1.000
_cell.length_c   1.000
_cell.angle_alpha   90.00
_cell.angle_beta   90.00
_cell.angle_gamma   90.00
#
_symmetry.space_group_name_H-M   'P 1'
#
loop_
_entity.id
_entity.type
_entity.pdbx_description
1 polymer ?
#
loop_
_entity_poly.entity_id
_entity_poly.type
_entity_poly.pdbx_seq_one_letter_code
_entity_poly.pdbx_strand_id
1 'polypeptide(L)'
;MAPAVLEYFYNEATPNDYFIGAISGPGYMYPGAVPFDALPHVVELSAGLMKQLDMRVWETMDDSHGSTVVGTSDLTQRVAETYLNNMPDLLGMVHGYAPAFTFASGGRDGRTPLLSFDYYLDPAPPPEQAAADLQELRAINLRAGAAPYYCLVHVREWSNITRVEQVLDGLDSDFFEVVPLDTFLAMARAKPTFETHFAPPYNSTQE
;
A
#
# COMPACT_ATOMS: atom_id res chain seq x y z
N MET A 1 -17.20 -9.43 -11.03
CA MET A 1 -18.19 -10.51 -10.81
C MET A 1 -19.46 -10.08 -10.04
N ALA A 2 -19.60 -8.84 -9.56
CA ALA A 2 -20.83 -8.41 -8.87
C ALA A 2 -21.08 -6.88 -9.00
N PRO A 3 -21.49 -6.38 -10.17
CA PRO A 3 -21.62 -4.94 -10.42
C PRO A 3 -22.61 -4.24 -9.47
N ALA A 4 -23.73 -4.90 -9.12
CA ALA A 4 -24.71 -4.32 -8.19
C ALA A 4 -24.18 -4.15 -6.76
N VAL A 5 -23.31 -5.07 -6.30
CA VAL A 5 -22.67 -4.96 -4.98
C VAL A 5 -21.64 -3.83 -4.98
N LEU A 6 -20.90 -3.70 -6.08
CA LEU A 6 -19.97 -2.60 -6.25
C LEU A 6 -20.68 -1.25 -6.25
N GLU A 7 -21.77 -1.11 -7.02
CA GLU A 7 -22.59 0.10 -7.05
C GLU A 7 -23.15 0.45 -5.66
N TYR A 8 -23.59 -0.54 -4.89
CA TYR A 8 -23.98 -0.34 -3.50
C TYR A 8 -22.86 0.29 -2.67
N PHE A 9 -21.63 -0.23 -2.75
CA PHE A 9 -20.49 0.36 -2.03
C PHE A 9 -20.20 1.81 -2.45
N TYR A 10 -20.22 2.12 -3.74
CA TYR A 10 -20.03 3.50 -4.21
C TYR A 10 -21.14 4.45 -3.72
N ASN A 11 -22.38 3.98 -3.63
CA ASN A 11 -23.52 4.80 -3.19
C ASN A 11 -23.52 5.04 -1.67
N GLU A 12 -22.98 4.11 -0.89
CA GLU A 12 -22.91 4.22 0.58
C GLU A 12 -21.60 4.84 1.09
N ALA A 13 -20.64 5.09 0.19
CA ALA A 13 -19.35 5.69 0.55
C ALA A 13 -19.54 7.10 1.14
N THR A 14 -18.89 7.35 2.26
CA THR A 14 -18.73 8.67 2.85
C THR A 14 -17.63 9.46 2.13
N PRO A 15 -17.50 10.78 2.35
CA PRO A 15 -16.42 11.58 1.76
C PRO A 15 -15.00 11.13 2.14
N ASN A 16 -14.84 10.31 3.19
CA ASN A 16 -13.55 9.81 3.65
C ASN A 16 -13.26 8.37 3.19
N ASP A 17 -14.24 7.69 2.58
CA ASP A 17 -14.06 6.35 2.05
C ASP A 17 -13.41 6.42 0.66
N TYR A 18 -12.42 5.57 0.44
CA TYR A 18 -11.69 5.52 -0.82
C TYR A 18 -11.48 4.07 -1.26
N PHE A 19 -11.91 3.75 -2.49
CA PHE A 19 -11.75 2.42 -3.06
C PHE A 19 -10.42 2.28 -3.79
N ILE A 20 -9.81 1.11 -3.64
CA ILE A 20 -8.51 0.78 -4.26
C ILE A 20 -8.65 -0.48 -5.11
N GLY A 21 -7.82 -0.58 -6.16
CA GLY A 21 -7.63 -1.83 -6.88
C GLY A 21 -6.71 -2.74 -6.08
N ALA A 22 -7.06 -4.02 -5.94
CA ALA A 22 -6.39 -4.95 -5.03
C ALA A 22 -6.62 -6.41 -5.49
N ILE A 23 -5.78 -7.42 -5.24
CA ILE A 23 -4.32 -7.56 -5.01
C ILE A 23 -3.96 -8.75 -5.91
N SER A 24 -2.85 -8.90 -6.64
CA SER A 24 -1.93 -7.92 -7.22
C SER A 24 -2.10 -7.99 -8.75
N GLY A 25 -3.34 -8.04 -9.25
CA GLY A 25 -3.63 -8.26 -10.66
C GLY A 25 -5.13 -8.29 -10.92
N PRO A 26 -5.60 -8.80 -12.07
CA PRO A 26 -7.02 -9.02 -12.31
C PRO A 26 -7.63 -10.10 -11.37
N GLY A 27 -6.78 -10.72 -10.54
CA GLY A 27 -7.11 -11.53 -9.37
C GLY A 27 -5.86 -11.67 -8.48
N TYR A 28 -5.98 -12.47 -7.42
CA TYR A 28 -4.88 -12.73 -6.48
C TYR A 28 -3.69 -13.44 -7.12
N MET A 29 -2.53 -12.80 -7.04
CA MET A 29 -1.27 -13.29 -7.60
C MET A 29 -0.07 -12.62 -6.94
N TYR A 30 1.09 -13.26 -7.05
CA TYR A 30 2.37 -12.69 -6.68
C TYR A 30 3.11 -12.26 -7.95
N PRO A 31 3.38 -10.95 -8.15
CA PRO A 31 3.92 -10.45 -9.40
C PRO A 31 5.33 -10.95 -9.71
N GLY A 32 6.17 -11.20 -8.69
CA GLY A 32 7.49 -11.80 -8.86
C GLY A 32 7.48 -13.22 -9.43
N ALA A 33 6.37 -13.94 -9.28
CA ALA A 33 6.20 -15.30 -9.81
C ALA A 33 5.59 -15.32 -11.22
N VAL A 34 5.14 -14.18 -11.74
CA VAL A 34 4.62 -14.08 -13.11
C VAL A 34 5.80 -13.96 -14.09
N PRO A 35 5.81 -14.73 -15.20
CA PRO A 35 6.85 -14.60 -16.21
C PRO A 35 7.02 -13.15 -16.67
N PHE A 36 8.27 -12.72 -16.79
CA PHE A 36 8.62 -11.32 -17.04
C PHE A 36 7.87 -10.73 -18.25
N ASP A 37 7.89 -11.43 -19.39
CA ASP A 37 7.24 -10.95 -20.62
C ASP A 37 5.70 -10.92 -20.53
N ALA A 38 5.11 -11.60 -19.55
CA ALA A 38 3.67 -11.65 -19.35
C ALA A 38 3.18 -10.59 -18.35
N LEU A 39 4.00 -10.18 -17.37
CA LEU A 39 3.59 -9.26 -16.32
C LEU A 39 3.04 -7.92 -16.85
N PRO A 40 3.67 -7.24 -17.84
CA PRO A 40 3.12 -6.01 -18.41
C PRO A 40 1.68 -6.17 -18.91
N HIS A 41 1.38 -7.26 -19.61
CA HIS A 41 0.04 -7.52 -20.13
C HIS A 41 -0.98 -7.74 -19.00
N VAL A 42 -0.58 -8.44 -17.93
CA VAL A 42 -1.44 -8.64 -16.75
C VAL A 42 -1.73 -7.30 -16.07
N VAL A 43 -0.73 -6.43 -15.93
CA VAL A 43 -0.87 -5.09 -15.36
C VAL A 43 -1.76 -4.20 -16.23
N GLU A 44 -1.67 -4.28 -17.56
CA GLU A 44 -2.55 -3.54 -18.47
C GLU A 44 -4.02 -3.93 -18.31
N LEU A 45 -4.32 -5.22 -18.10
CA LEU A 45 -5.68 -5.68 -17.81
C LEU A 45 -6.21 -5.04 -16.52
N SER A 46 -5.39 -5.02 -15.46
CA SER A 46 -5.72 -4.34 -14.21
C SER A 46 -5.91 -2.84 -14.39
N ALA A 47 -5.05 -2.17 -15.16
CA ALA A 47 -5.19 -0.74 -15.47
C ALA A 47 -6.52 -0.44 -16.18
N GLY A 48 -6.91 -1.30 -17.13
CA GLY A 48 -8.19 -1.19 -17.83
C GLY A 48 -9.39 -1.32 -16.89
N LEU A 49 -9.33 -2.26 -15.94
CA LEU A 49 -10.38 -2.42 -14.92
C LEU A 49 -10.43 -1.22 -13.97
N MET A 50 -9.29 -0.78 -13.44
CA MET A 50 -9.22 0.39 -12.55
C MET A 50 -9.85 1.62 -13.21
N LYS A 51 -9.55 1.85 -14.50
CA LYS A 51 -10.13 2.96 -15.27
C LYS A 51 -11.65 2.86 -15.40
N GLN A 52 -12.20 1.66 -15.59
CA GLN A 52 -13.66 1.46 -15.65
C GLN A 52 -14.33 1.70 -14.29
N LEU A 53 -13.59 1.45 -13.21
CA LEU A 53 -14.05 1.57 -11.84
C LEU A 53 -13.69 2.93 -11.20
N ASP A 54 -13.06 3.84 -11.94
CA ASP A 54 -12.55 5.11 -11.42
C ASP A 54 -11.64 4.95 -10.17
N MET A 55 -10.90 3.84 -10.11
CA MET A 55 -9.91 3.61 -9.06
C MET A 55 -8.56 4.18 -9.48
N ARG A 56 -7.89 4.88 -8.56
CA ARG A 56 -6.58 5.51 -8.83
C ARG A 56 -5.49 5.09 -7.85
N VAL A 57 -5.80 4.22 -6.91
CA VAL A 57 -4.83 3.66 -5.97
C VAL A 57 -4.79 2.16 -6.18
N TRP A 58 -3.58 1.60 -6.23
CA TRP A 58 -3.34 0.19 -6.47
C TRP A 58 -2.60 -0.44 -5.29
N GLU A 59 -3.14 -1.53 -4.78
CA GLU A 59 -2.51 -2.37 -3.78
C GLU A 59 -1.86 -3.59 -4.44
N THR A 60 -0.63 -3.87 -4.02
CA THR A 60 0.12 -5.06 -4.42
C THR A 60 0.72 -5.75 -3.20
N MET A 61 1.00 -7.03 -3.37
CA MET A 61 1.66 -7.91 -2.43
C MET A 61 2.48 -8.92 -3.24
N ASP A 62 3.63 -9.31 -2.72
CA ASP A 62 4.47 -10.32 -3.35
C ASP A 62 5.16 -11.19 -2.30
N ASP A 63 4.83 -12.47 -2.25
CA ASP A 63 5.50 -13.47 -1.41
C ASP A 63 6.27 -14.49 -2.28
N SER A 64 6.57 -14.16 -3.55
CA SER A 64 7.28 -15.06 -4.48
C SER A 64 8.65 -15.51 -3.96
N HIS A 65 9.26 -14.70 -3.10
CA HIS A 65 10.55 -14.97 -2.48
C HIS A 65 10.44 -15.15 -0.96
N GLY A 66 9.26 -15.55 -0.47
CA GLY A 66 8.94 -15.76 0.93
C GLY A 66 8.32 -14.53 1.58
N SER A 67 7.77 -14.71 2.78
CA SER A 67 7.23 -13.62 3.58
C SER A 67 8.34 -12.94 4.39
N THR A 68 7.99 -11.86 5.10
CA THR A 68 8.89 -11.13 6.02
C THR A 68 9.57 -12.01 7.09
N VAL A 69 9.08 -13.23 7.34
CA VAL A 69 9.64 -14.15 8.34
C VAL A 69 10.74 -15.06 7.77
N VAL A 70 10.61 -15.47 6.50
CA VAL A 70 11.47 -16.51 5.88
C VAL A 70 12.11 -16.08 4.56
N GLY A 71 11.95 -14.81 4.19
CA GLY A 71 12.41 -14.24 2.94
C GLY A 71 12.20 -12.73 2.92
N THR A 72 11.73 -12.22 1.79
CA THR A 72 11.35 -10.81 1.67
C THR A 72 10.09 -10.70 0.82
N SER A 73 9.17 -9.85 1.30
CA SER A 73 7.99 -9.45 0.56
C SER A 73 8.24 -8.21 -0.28
N ASP A 74 9.45 -7.64 -0.29
CA ASP A 74 9.76 -6.44 -1.04
C ASP A 74 9.73 -6.68 -2.55
N LEU A 75 9.24 -5.70 -3.29
CA LEU A 75 9.25 -5.77 -4.74
C LEU A 75 10.66 -5.48 -5.26
N THR A 76 11.07 -6.24 -6.28
CA THR A 76 12.19 -5.82 -7.11
C THR A 76 11.83 -4.53 -7.85
N GLN A 77 12.85 -3.74 -8.20
CA GLN A 77 12.69 -2.54 -9.03
C GLN A 77 11.90 -2.85 -10.30
N ARG A 78 12.21 -3.98 -10.96
CA ARG A 78 11.54 -4.43 -12.19
C ARG A 78 10.04 -4.60 -12.02
N VAL A 79 9.61 -5.27 -10.94
CA VAL A 79 8.18 -5.47 -10.65
C VAL A 79 7.51 -4.13 -10.35
N ALA A 80 8.09 -3.33 -9.46
CA ALA A 80 7.56 -2.02 -9.09
C ALA A 80 7.39 -1.09 -10.30
N GLU A 81 8.43 -0.99 -11.13
CA GLU A 81 8.41 -0.18 -12.35
C GLU A 81 7.41 -0.71 -13.39
N THR A 82 7.18 -2.02 -13.45
CA THR A 82 6.18 -2.57 -14.36
C THR A 82 4.79 -2.02 -14.04
N TYR A 83 4.40 -1.97 -12.76
CA TYR A 83 3.15 -1.33 -12.36
C TYR A 83 3.15 0.17 -12.63
N LEU A 84 4.15 0.88 -12.13
CA LEU A 84 4.23 2.34 -12.23
C LEU A 84 4.18 2.82 -13.70
N ASN A 85 4.79 2.08 -14.62
CA ASN A 85 4.85 2.45 -16.04
C ASN A 85 3.60 2.05 -16.83
N ASN A 86 2.95 0.94 -16.47
CA ASN A 86 1.79 0.42 -17.22
C ASN A 86 0.43 0.82 -16.60
N MET A 87 0.42 1.51 -15.47
CA MET A 87 -0.77 2.10 -14.86
C MET A 87 -0.67 3.65 -14.80
N PRO A 88 -0.86 4.35 -15.93
CA PRO A 88 -0.51 5.76 -16.05
C PRO A 88 -1.38 6.74 -15.25
N ASP A 89 -2.57 6.32 -14.84
CA ASP A 89 -3.56 7.17 -14.16
C ASP A 89 -3.48 7.09 -12.62
N LEU A 90 -2.52 6.32 -12.10
CA LEU A 90 -2.33 6.14 -10.66
C LEU A 90 -2.04 7.46 -9.94
N LEU A 91 -2.76 7.63 -8.84
CA LEU A 91 -2.42 8.58 -7.80
C LEU A 91 -1.23 8.08 -6.98
N GLY A 92 -1.21 6.79 -6.65
CA GLY A 92 -0.15 6.11 -5.92
C GLY A 92 -0.38 4.60 -5.82
N MET A 93 0.63 3.88 -5.33
CA MET A 93 0.62 2.46 -5.06
C MET A 93 0.92 2.19 -3.58
N VAL A 94 0.27 1.18 -3.03
CA VAL A 94 0.55 0.64 -1.70
C VAL A 94 1.01 -0.81 -1.79
N HIS A 95 1.94 -1.22 -0.93
CA HIS A 95 2.57 -2.54 -1.02
C HIS A 95 2.68 -3.26 0.32
N GLY A 96 2.36 -4.55 0.31
CA GLY A 96 2.62 -5.48 1.40
C GLY A 96 1.36 -6.14 1.93
N TYR A 97 1.54 -6.95 2.96
CA TYR A 97 0.45 -7.56 3.73
C TYR A 97 0.76 -7.47 5.21
N ALA A 98 1.96 -7.91 5.60
CA ALA A 98 2.64 -7.40 6.78
C ALA A 98 3.46 -6.15 6.40
N PRO A 99 4.16 -5.50 7.35
CA PRO A 99 5.08 -4.42 7.01
C PRO A 99 6.09 -4.86 5.95
N ALA A 100 6.32 -4.01 4.97
CA ALA A 100 7.29 -4.22 3.90
C ALA A 100 8.12 -2.93 3.72
N PHE A 101 9.13 -2.96 2.86
CA PHE A 101 10.11 -1.89 2.74
C PHE A 101 10.32 -1.44 1.31
N THR A 102 9.33 -1.55 0.42
CA THR A 102 9.47 -1.02 -0.95
C THR A 102 8.94 0.41 -1.03
N PHE A 103 9.84 1.34 -1.35
CA PHE A 103 9.52 2.77 -1.45
C PHE A 103 10.08 3.33 -2.75
N ALA A 104 9.26 4.02 -3.54
CA ALA A 104 9.73 4.63 -4.78
C ALA A 104 8.84 5.79 -5.22
N SER A 105 9.38 6.60 -6.12
CA SER A 105 8.58 7.51 -6.95
C SER A 105 8.82 7.16 -8.41
N GLY A 106 7.76 7.08 -9.21
CA GLY A 106 7.88 6.71 -10.61
C GLY A 106 6.65 7.07 -11.43
N GLY A 107 6.35 6.25 -12.42
CA GLY A 107 5.31 6.53 -13.41
C GLY A 107 5.70 7.65 -14.37
N ARG A 108 4.75 8.08 -15.20
CA ARG A 108 5.02 8.96 -16.35
C ARG A 108 5.65 10.31 -15.98
N ASP A 109 5.30 10.87 -14.83
CA ASP A 109 5.85 12.13 -14.35
C ASP A 109 6.98 11.95 -13.33
N GLY A 110 7.34 10.70 -13.00
CA GLY A 110 8.35 10.36 -12.01
C GLY A 110 7.94 10.65 -10.56
N ARG A 111 6.65 10.90 -10.29
CA ARG A 111 6.16 11.36 -8.98
C ARG A 111 5.13 10.45 -8.33
N THR A 112 4.60 9.44 -9.03
CA THR A 112 3.64 8.49 -8.46
C THR A 112 4.34 7.71 -7.33
N PRO A 113 3.90 7.84 -6.06
CA PRO A 113 4.54 7.17 -4.95
C PRO A 113 4.15 5.69 -4.92
N LEU A 114 5.10 4.86 -4.56
CA LEU A 114 4.92 3.47 -4.11
C LEU A 114 5.36 3.44 -2.65
N LEU A 115 4.46 3.04 -1.76
CA LEU A 115 4.70 3.01 -0.32
C LEU A 115 4.35 1.64 0.23
N SER A 116 5.26 1.04 0.98
CA SER A 116 4.91 -0.14 1.75
C SER A 116 4.11 0.20 3.00
N PHE A 117 3.31 -0.76 3.47
CA PHE A 117 2.73 -0.69 4.81
C PHE A 117 3.85 -0.63 5.85
N ASP A 118 3.78 0.33 6.76
CA ASP A 118 4.70 0.47 7.88
C ASP A 118 4.24 -0.37 9.08
N TYR A 119 2.93 -0.52 9.22
CA TYR A 119 2.32 -1.17 10.38
C TYR A 119 1.17 -2.07 9.95
N TYR A 120 1.12 -3.26 10.55
CA TYR A 120 0.02 -4.20 10.39
C TYR A 120 -0.80 -4.23 11.67
N LEU A 121 -2.03 -3.75 11.59
CA LEU A 121 -2.95 -3.68 12.72
C LEU A 121 -3.61 -5.04 12.95
N ASP A 122 -2.90 -5.91 13.67
CA ASP A 122 -3.38 -7.22 14.08
C ASP A 122 -4.64 -7.10 14.98
N PRO A 123 -5.68 -7.92 14.77
CA PRO A 123 -6.86 -7.91 15.61
C PRO A 123 -6.64 -8.47 17.03
N ALA A 124 -5.57 -9.22 17.29
CA ALA A 124 -5.35 -9.93 18.53
C ALA A 124 -4.89 -9.06 19.72
N PRO A 125 -3.92 -8.13 19.57
CA PRO A 125 -3.52 -7.25 20.67
C PRO A 125 -4.65 -6.31 21.10
N PRO A 126 -4.76 -5.91 22.37
CA PRO A 126 -5.72 -4.90 22.80
C PRO A 126 -5.52 -3.54 22.08
N PRO A 127 -6.57 -2.71 21.89
CA PRO A 127 -6.45 -1.42 21.21
C PRO A 127 -5.37 -0.50 21.80
N GLU A 128 -5.26 -0.47 23.13
CA GLU A 128 -4.26 0.32 23.85
C GLU A 128 -2.82 -0.09 23.52
N GLN A 129 -2.59 -1.38 23.23
CA GLN A 129 -1.28 -1.86 22.83
C GLN A 129 -0.95 -1.40 21.42
N ALA A 130 -1.89 -1.52 20.47
CA ALA A 130 -1.68 -1.04 19.11
C ALA A 130 -1.46 0.49 19.05
N ALA A 131 -2.18 1.26 19.89
CA ALA A 131 -1.96 2.69 20.02
C ALA A 131 -0.55 3.00 20.58
N ALA A 132 -0.10 2.23 21.58
CA ALA A 132 1.26 2.37 22.14
C ALA A 132 2.34 2.06 21.09
N ASP A 133 2.15 1.03 20.27
CA ASP A 133 3.09 0.66 19.20
C ASP A 133 3.22 1.79 18.16
N LEU A 134 2.11 2.42 17.76
CA LEU A 134 2.12 3.58 16.85
C LEU A 134 2.81 4.80 17.48
N GLN A 135 2.63 5.03 18.79
CA GLN A 135 3.33 6.10 19.52
C GLN A 135 4.85 5.84 19.58
N GLU A 136 5.26 4.58 19.74
CA GLU A 136 6.67 4.19 19.68
C GLU A 136 7.25 4.41 18.28
N LEU A 137 6.53 4.00 17.22
CA LEU A 137 6.93 4.22 15.84
C LEU A 137 7.12 5.72 15.53
N ARG A 138 6.22 6.57 16.02
CA ARG A 138 6.38 8.04 15.96
C ARG A 138 7.67 8.48 16.67
N ALA A 139 7.91 8.03 17.90
CA ALA A 139 9.08 8.44 18.66
C ALA A 139 10.40 8.06 17.97
N ILE A 140 10.45 6.90 17.32
CA ILE A 140 11.59 6.45 16.51
C ILE A 140 11.80 7.36 15.30
N ASN A 141 10.76 7.61 14.51
CA ASN A 141 10.84 8.46 13.31
C ASN A 141 11.17 9.92 13.64
N LEU A 142 10.67 10.44 14.75
CA LEU A 142 11.02 11.79 15.23
C LEU A 142 12.50 11.90 15.58
N ARG A 143 13.07 10.89 16.25
CA ARG A 143 14.52 10.84 16.57
C ARG A 143 15.38 10.73 15.31
N ALA A 144 14.87 10.08 14.28
CA ALA A 144 15.52 10.01 12.97
C ALA A 144 15.41 11.30 12.14
N GLY A 145 14.66 12.31 12.60
CA GLY A 145 14.47 13.56 11.89
C GLY A 145 13.50 13.46 10.70
N ALA A 146 12.68 12.41 10.63
CA ALA A 146 11.81 12.09 9.51
C ALA A 146 10.43 12.78 9.60
N ALA A 147 10.29 13.91 10.29
CA ALA A 147 9.01 14.62 10.42
C ALA A 147 8.80 15.65 9.28
N PRO A 148 7.64 15.66 8.59
CA PRO A 148 6.49 14.75 8.74
C PRO A 148 6.79 13.34 8.21
N TYR A 149 6.17 12.33 8.83
CA TYR A 149 6.31 10.91 8.46
C TYR A 149 4.97 10.36 7.99
N TYR A 150 4.94 9.78 6.80
CA TYR A 150 3.76 9.12 6.24
C TYR A 150 3.73 7.66 6.70
N CYS A 151 2.88 7.36 7.69
CA CYS A 151 2.71 6.02 8.23
C CYS A 151 1.50 5.34 7.59
N LEU A 152 1.74 4.38 6.69
CA LEU A 152 0.67 3.59 6.07
C LEU A 152 0.36 2.35 6.91
N VAL A 153 -0.91 2.18 7.28
CA VAL A 153 -1.37 1.09 8.15
C VAL A 153 -2.26 0.12 7.38
N HIS A 154 -1.93 -1.17 7.41
CA HIS A 154 -2.84 -2.21 6.94
C HIS A 154 -3.76 -2.64 8.10
N VAL A 155 -5.07 -2.50 7.89
CA VAL A 155 -6.09 -3.02 8.81
C VAL A 155 -6.52 -4.41 8.37
N ARG A 156 -6.28 -5.42 9.22
CA ARG A 156 -6.61 -6.82 8.89
C ARG A 156 -8.10 -7.03 8.64
N GLU A 157 -8.47 -7.85 7.65
CA GLU A 157 -9.86 -8.06 7.23
C GLU A 157 -10.79 -8.70 8.28
N TRP A 158 -10.23 -9.27 9.35
CA TRP A 158 -10.97 -9.83 10.50
C TRP A 158 -11.07 -8.85 11.67
N SER A 159 -10.58 -7.62 11.51
CA SER A 159 -10.79 -6.52 12.45
C SER A 159 -12.18 -5.90 12.24
N ASN A 160 -12.53 -4.91 13.06
CA ASN A 160 -13.78 -4.15 12.91
C ASN A 160 -13.54 -2.65 13.14
N ILE A 161 -14.46 -1.82 12.64
CA ILE A 161 -14.34 -0.37 12.67
C ILE A 161 -14.27 0.19 14.11
N THR A 162 -15.06 -0.36 15.04
CA THR A 162 -15.06 0.06 16.45
C THR A 162 -13.71 -0.12 17.11
N ARG A 163 -13.01 -1.22 16.80
CA ARG A 163 -11.65 -1.44 17.28
C ARG A 163 -10.69 -0.41 16.70
N VAL A 164 -10.79 -0.11 15.41
CA VAL A 164 -9.92 0.88 14.77
C VAL A 164 -10.15 2.25 15.41
N GLU A 165 -11.40 2.66 15.62
CA GLU A 165 -11.75 3.89 16.34
C GLU A 165 -11.09 3.94 17.72
N GLN A 166 -11.17 2.86 18.51
CA GLN A 166 -10.53 2.79 19.83
C GLN A 166 -9.01 2.93 19.79
N VAL A 167 -8.35 2.42 18.74
CA VAL A 167 -6.91 2.61 18.55
C VAL A 167 -6.61 4.07 18.24
N LEU A 168 -7.38 4.68 17.33
CA LEU A 168 -7.21 6.07 16.92
C LEU A 168 -7.49 7.06 18.06
N ASP A 169 -8.50 6.79 18.90
CA ASP A 169 -8.81 7.57 20.11
C ASP A 169 -7.67 7.56 21.14
N GLY A 170 -6.81 6.52 21.10
CA GLY A 170 -5.60 6.41 21.92
C GLY A 170 -4.39 7.17 21.36
N LEU A 171 -4.48 7.73 20.15
CA LEU A 171 -3.41 8.50 19.54
C LEU A 171 -3.45 9.96 19.98
N ASP A 172 -2.28 10.58 20.04
CA ASP A 172 -2.12 11.99 20.41
C ASP A 172 -2.47 12.86 19.21
N SER A 173 -3.67 13.46 19.22
CA SER A 173 -4.19 14.25 18.09
C SER A 173 -3.41 15.53 17.79
N ASP A 174 -2.53 15.97 18.69
CA ASP A 174 -1.59 17.07 18.41
C ASP A 174 -0.45 16.64 17.48
N PHE A 175 -0.25 15.32 17.28
CA PHE A 175 0.84 14.76 16.48
C PHE A 175 0.40 13.82 15.37
N PHE A 176 -0.72 13.12 15.54
CA PHE A 176 -1.27 12.23 14.53
C PHE A 176 -2.40 12.92 13.78
N GLU A 177 -2.28 12.92 12.45
CA GLU A 177 -3.35 13.31 11.55
C GLU A 177 -3.74 12.08 10.73
N VAL A 178 -4.98 11.62 10.92
CA VAL A 178 -5.57 10.53 10.13
C VAL A 178 -6.29 11.13 8.95
N VAL A 179 -5.91 10.72 7.73
CA VAL A 179 -6.47 11.25 6.50
C VAL A 179 -6.92 10.10 5.57
N PRO A 180 -7.86 10.36 4.64
CA PRO A 180 -8.17 9.42 3.57
C PRO A 180 -6.93 9.03 2.74
N LEU A 181 -6.91 7.80 2.22
CA LEU A 181 -5.74 7.23 1.54
C LEU A 181 -5.32 8.01 0.29
N ASP A 182 -6.26 8.57 -0.46
CA ASP A 182 -5.97 9.42 -1.61
C ASP A 182 -5.31 10.74 -1.21
N THR A 183 -5.77 11.35 -0.12
CA THR A 183 -5.16 12.54 0.47
C THR A 183 -3.74 12.23 0.94
N PHE A 184 -3.55 11.10 1.64
CA PHE A 184 -2.24 10.59 2.04
C PHE A 184 -1.28 10.45 0.85
N LEU A 185 -1.71 9.77 -0.23
CA LEU A 185 -0.87 9.56 -1.41
C LEU A 185 -0.64 10.85 -2.21
N ALA A 186 -1.61 11.77 -2.25
CA ALA A 186 -1.43 13.09 -2.84
C ALA A 186 -0.37 13.91 -2.10
N MET A 187 -0.36 13.85 -0.76
CA MET A 187 0.69 14.46 0.06
C MET A 187 2.05 13.81 -0.20
N ALA A 188 2.13 12.48 -0.21
CA ALA A 188 3.36 11.75 -0.50
C ALA A 188 3.92 12.04 -1.89
N ARG A 189 3.06 12.18 -2.91
CA ARG A 189 3.43 12.62 -4.27
C ARG A 189 3.92 14.05 -4.32
N ALA A 190 3.34 14.93 -3.50
CA ALA A 190 3.71 16.34 -3.45
C ALA A 190 5.07 16.54 -2.77
N LYS A 191 5.31 15.84 -1.67
CA LYS A 191 6.52 15.95 -0.85
C LYS A 191 6.90 14.57 -0.27
N PRO A 192 7.58 13.70 -1.02
CA PRO A 192 8.03 12.41 -0.52
C PRO A 192 8.92 12.57 0.73
N THR A 193 8.75 11.67 1.71
CA THR A 193 9.53 11.66 2.96
C THR A 193 10.25 10.32 3.17
N PHE A 194 10.43 9.57 2.09
CA PHE A 194 11.06 8.25 2.06
C PHE A 194 12.26 8.26 1.12
N GLU A 195 13.19 7.34 1.36
CA GLU A 195 14.26 7.04 0.42
C GLU A 195 13.84 5.91 -0.50
N THR A 196 14.32 5.92 -1.74
CA THR A 196 14.00 4.83 -2.69
C THR A 196 14.63 3.54 -2.22
N HIS A 197 13.83 2.49 -2.09
CA HIS A 197 14.26 1.15 -1.70
C HIS A 197 13.47 0.09 -2.47
N PHE A 198 14.19 -0.93 -2.94
CA PHE A 198 13.64 -2.12 -3.59
C PHE A 198 14.34 -3.35 -3.02
N ALA A 199 13.72 -4.52 -3.18
CA ALA A 199 14.41 -5.77 -2.97
C ALA A 199 15.67 -5.85 -3.84
N PRO A 200 16.76 -6.47 -3.32
CA PRO A 200 17.91 -6.78 -4.17
C PRO A 200 17.49 -7.73 -5.31
N PRO A 201 18.19 -7.68 -6.46
CA PRO A 201 17.95 -8.65 -7.52
C PRO A 201 18.16 -10.08 -7.01
N TYR A 202 17.26 -10.99 -7.40
CA TYR A 202 17.33 -12.37 -6.99
C TYR A 202 18.21 -13.15 -7.97
N ASN A 203 19.20 -13.89 -7.45
CA ASN A 203 20.17 -14.67 -8.24
C ASN A 203 19.59 -15.84 -9.07
N SER A 204 18.26 -15.93 -9.25
CA SER A 204 17.67 -16.93 -10.13
C SER A 204 17.78 -16.47 -11.58
N THR A 205 18.24 -17.36 -12.45
CA THR A 205 18.47 -17.22 -13.90
C THR A 205 17.24 -16.89 -14.77
N GLN A 206 16.28 -16.15 -14.22
CA GLN A 206 15.05 -15.67 -14.86
C GLN A 206 14.95 -14.12 -14.80
N GLU A 207 16.10 -13.44 -14.85
CA GLU A 207 16.18 -12.01 -15.13
C GLU A 207 16.21 -11.74 -16.63
#